data_AF-A0A2E2D227-F1
#
_entry.id   AF-A0A2E2D227-F1
#
_cell.length_a   1.000
_cell.length_b   1.000
_cell.length_c   1.000
_cell.angle_alpha   90.00
_cell.angle_beta   90.00
_cell.angle_gamma   90.00
#
_symmetry.space_group_name_H-M   'P 1'
#
loop_
_entity.id
_entity.type
_entity.pdbx_description
1 polymer ?
#
loop_
_entity_poly.entity_id
_entity_poly.type
_entity_poly.pdbx_seq_one_letter_code
_entity_poly.pdbx_strand_id
1 'polypeptide(L)'
;MVKNLLLHWHEGEEWFWDCLIDADLASNSASWQWVAGSGADAAPYFRIFNPISQGIKFDPEGEYTKKFLPELKDLPIKYLYSPWEAPEDVLEQANVKLGENYPEPIVDLKESREKALNAFDQIRIK
;
A
#
# COMPACT_ATOMS: atom_id res chain seq x y z
N MET A 1 -0.66 -4.67 -2.81
CA MET A 1 -1.33 -5.86 -3.37
C MET A 1 -0.46 -7.11 -3.20
N VAL A 2 0.51 -7.39 -4.07
CA VAL A 2 1.25 -8.67 -4.11
C VAL A 2 1.86 -9.11 -2.77
N LYS A 3 2.51 -8.20 -2.04
CA LYS A 3 3.25 -8.55 -0.82
C LYS A 3 2.36 -8.56 0.44
N ASN A 4 1.71 -7.43 0.76
CA ASN A 4 0.92 -7.34 2.00
C ASN A 4 -0.43 -8.08 1.93
N LEU A 5 -1.02 -8.25 0.73
CA LEU A 5 -2.32 -8.94 0.57
C LEU A 5 -2.17 -10.36 -0.02
N LEU A 6 -0.97 -10.75 -0.45
CA LEU A 6 -0.70 -12.05 -1.08
C LEU A 6 -1.61 -12.39 -2.27
N LEU A 7 -2.07 -11.37 -2.98
CA LEU A 7 -2.85 -11.53 -4.21
C LEU A 7 -1.92 -11.69 -5.41
N HIS A 8 -2.38 -12.47 -6.40
CA HIS A 8 -1.65 -12.66 -7.64
C HIS A 8 -1.51 -11.33 -8.39
N TRP A 9 -0.34 -11.09 -9.00
CA TRP A 9 -0.07 -9.79 -9.62
C TRP A 9 -0.92 -9.50 -10.87
N HIS A 10 -1.43 -10.55 -11.55
CA HIS A 10 -2.38 -10.40 -12.66
C HIS A 10 -3.64 -9.62 -12.28
N GLU A 11 -4.15 -9.78 -11.05
CA GLU A 11 -5.35 -9.05 -10.60
C GLU A 11 -5.15 -7.52 -10.63
N GLY A 12 -3.92 -7.07 -10.33
CA GLY A 12 -3.56 -5.66 -10.40
C GLY A 12 -3.26 -5.19 -11.82
N GLU A 13 -2.69 -6.08 -12.64
CA GLU A 13 -2.42 -5.84 -14.06
C GLU A 13 -3.72 -5.63 -14.83
N GLU A 14 -4.72 -6.49 -14.65
CA GLU A 14 -6.05 -6.40 -15.24
C GLU A 14 -6.78 -5.12 -14.78
N TRP A 15 -6.74 -4.80 -13.48
CA TRP A 15 -7.33 -3.56 -12.97
C TRP A 15 -6.68 -2.30 -13.59
N PHE A 16 -5.36 -2.31 -13.74
CA PHE A 16 -4.63 -1.20 -14.35
C PHE A 16 -4.95 -1.07 -15.84
N TRP A 17 -5.12 -2.19 -16.54
CA TRP A 17 -5.53 -2.22 -17.94
C TRP A 17 -6.86 -1.50 -18.16
N ASP A 18 -7.82 -1.70 -17.26
CA ASP A 18 -9.15 -1.09 -17.37
C ASP A 18 -9.23 0.37 -16.90
N CYS A 19 -8.34 0.78 -15.98
CA CYS A 19 -8.43 2.09 -15.32
C CYS A 19 -7.46 3.14 -15.87
N LEU A 20 -6.33 2.73 -16.45
CA LEU A 20 -5.28 3.67 -16.87
C LEU A 20 -5.49 4.12 -18.31
N ILE A 21 -5.45 5.44 -18.53
CA ILE A 21 -5.52 6.03 -19.87
C ILE A 21 -4.29 5.70 -20.73
N ASP A 22 -3.16 5.39 -20.09
CA ASP A 22 -1.88 5.03 -20.69
C ASP A 22 -1.59 3.53 -20.59
N ALA A 23 -2.62 2.70 -20.42
CA ALA A 23 -2.48 1.24 -20.41
C ALA A 23 -1.76 0.76 -21.68
N ASP A 24 -0.58 0.15 -21.48
CA ASP A 24 0.25 -0.45 -22.52
C ASP A 24 0.69 -1.85 -22.09
N LEU A 25 0.62 -2.81 -23.01
CA LEU A 25 0.88 -4.22 -22.73
C LEU A 25 2.29 -4.45 -22.19
N ALA A 26 3.30 -3.81 -22.79
CA ALA A 26 4.69 -4.02 -22.41
C ALA A 26 4.99 -3.34 -21.07
N SER A 27 4.63 -2.06 -20.94
CA SER A 27 4.88 -1.29 -19.72
C SER A 27 4.10 -1.83 -18.52
N ASN A 28 2.83 -2.21 -18.68
CA ASN A 28 2.02 -2.77 -17.59
C ASN A 28 2.60 -4.12 -17.12
N SER A 29 2.76 -5.07 -18.06
CA SER A 29 3.26 -6.41 -17.74
C SER A 29 4.65 -6.39 -17.10
N ALA A 30 5.59 -5.61 -17.67
CA ALA A 30 6.96 -5.54 -17.16
C ALA A 30 7.01 -4.92 -15.76
N SER A 31 6.23 -3.84 -15.51
CA SER A 31 6.22 -3.17 -14.21
C SER A 31 5.62 -4.05 -13.12
N TRP A 32 4.55 -4.81 -13.42
CA TRP A 32 3.97 -5.74 -12.46
C TRP A 32 4.88 -6.92 -12.14
N GLN A 33 5.54 -7.50 -13.14
CA GLN A 33 6.55 -8.55 -12.92
C GLN A 33 7.71 -8.02 -12.05
N TRP A 34 8.18 -6.81 -12.33
CA TRP A 34 9.25 -6.15 -11.59
C TRP A 34 8.90 -5.97 -10.10
N VAL A 35 7.70 -5.48 -9.80
CA VAL A 35 7.19 -5.32 -8.42
C VAL A 35 6.94 -6.66 -7.73
N ALA A 36 6.50 -7.67 -8.50
CA ALA A 36 6.31 -9.04 -8.03
C ALA A 36 7.64 -9.81 -7.81
N GLY A 37 8.79 -9.19 -8.09
CA GLY A 37 10.10 -9.81 -7.85
C GLY A 37 10.58 -10.72 -8.98
N SER A 38 9.99 -10.62 -10.18
CA SER A 38 10.39 -11.37 -11.38
C SER A 38 11.22 -10.52 -12.32
N GLY A 39 12.33 -11.06 -12.81
CA GLY A 39 13.27 -10.36 -13.71
C GLY A 39 14.63 -10.09 -13.05
N ALA A 40 15.67 -9.90 -13.87
CA ALA A 40 17.05 -9.72 -13.41
C ALA A 40 17.23 -8.44 -12.57
N ASP A 41 16.49 -7.38 -12.91
CA ASP A 41 16.58 -6.07 -12.24
C ASP A 41 15.53 -5.91 -11.13
N ALA A 42 14.76 -6.96 -10.80
CA ALA A 42 13.70 -6.91 -9.81
C ALA A 42 14.17 -6.58 -8.41
N ALA A 43 13.42 -5.67 -7.75
CA ALA A 43 13.57 -5.49 -6.33
C ALA A 43 13.30 -6.86 -5.67
N PRO A 44 14.23 -7.40 -4.86
CA PRO A 44 14.08 -8.75 -4.34
C PRO A 44 12.75 -8.91 -3.61
N TYR A 45 12.07 -10.06 -3.76
CA TYR A 45 10.73 -10.26 -3.22
C TYR A 45 10.64 -9.94 -1.72
N PHE A 46 11.64 -10.40 -0.95
CA PHE A 46 11.76 -10.17 0.49
C PHE A 46 11.87 -8.69 0.90
N ARG A 47 12.11 -7.78 -0.04
CA ARG A 47 12.05 -6.33 0.19
C ARG A 47 10.59 -5.86 0.19
N ILE A 48 9.97 -5.96 1.36
CA ILE A 48 8.61 -5.48 1.63
C ILE A 48 8.71 -4.09 2.26
N PHE A 49 8.14 -3.07 1.59
CA PHE A 49 8.12 -1.70 2.11
C PHE A 49 6.90 -1.48 3.00
N ASN A 50 7.08 -0.68 4.04
CA ASN A 50 5.98 -0.22 4.88
C ASN A 50 5.30 0.99 4.20
N PRO A 51 4.01 0.92 3.83
CA PRO A 51 3.33 2.02 3.15
C PRO A 51 3.32 3.32 3.97
N ILE A 52 3.30 3.24 5.30
CA ILE A 52 3.35 4.41 6.20
C ILE A 52 4.66 5.17 5.99
N SER A 53 5.80 4.46 6.02
CA SER A 53 7.10 5.10 5.85
C SER A 53 7.35 5.56 4.42
N GLN A 54 6.73 4.93 3.42
CA GLN A 54 6.75 5.44 2.04
C GLN A 54 5.92 6.72 1.91
N GLY A 55 4.74 6.79 2.54
CA GLY A 55 3.90 7.99 2.57
C GLY A 55 4.66 9.19 3.15
N ILE A 56 5.25 9.04 4.34
CA ILE A 56 6.06 10.08 4.98
C ILE A 56 7.22 10.53 4.08
N LYS A 57 7.84 9.59 3.35
CA LYS A 57 9.00 9.88 2.50
C LYS A 57 8.61 10.63 1.22
N PHE A 58 7.51 10.26 0.58
CA PHE A 58 7.15 10.75 -0.76
C PHE A 58 6.07 11.84 -0.75
N ASP A 59 5.35 12.00 0.35
CA ASP A 59 4.35 13.04 0.57
C ASP A 59 4.52 13.65 1.98
N PRO A 60 5.66 14.27 2.30
CA PRO A 60 5.96 14.72 3.68
C PRO A 60 4.94 15.71 4.24
N GLU A 61 4.35 16.55 3.37
CA GLU A 61 3.32 17.54 3.74
C GLU A 61 1.88 16.99 3.65
N GLY A 62 1.70 15.77 3.15
CA GLY A 62 0.39 15.14 3.03
C GLY A 62 -0.53 15.73 1.96
N GLU A 63 -0.02 16.61 1.08
CA GLU A 63 -0.83 17.32 0.10
C GLU A 63 -1.50 16.36 -0.88
N TYR A 64 -0.77 15.34 -1.33
CA TYR A 64 -1.32 14.32 -2.23
C TYR A 64 -2.40 13.52 -1.51
N THR A 65 -2.08 13.03 -0.32
CA THR A 65 -2.99 12.19 0.47
C THR A 65 -4.28 12.93 0.79
N LYS A 66 -4.20 14.18 1.27
CA LYS A 66 -5.38 15.01 1.60
C LYS A 66 -6.21 15.41 0.39
N LYS A 67 -5.60 15.51 -0.79
CA LYS A 67 -6.30 15.77 -2.04
C LYS A 67 -7.18 14.60 -2.48
N PHE A 68 -6.67 13.37 -2.35
CA PHE A 68 -7.37 12.17 -2.81
C PHE A 68 -8.21 11.48 -1.72
N LEU A 69 -7.94 11.76 -0.44
CA LEU A 69 -8.70 11.32 0.73
C LEU A 69 -9.20 12.55 1.51
N PRO A 70 -10.22 13.26 0.99
CA PRO A 70 -10.72 14.50 1.60
C PRO A 70 -11.26 14.32 3.02
N GLU A 71 -11.68 13.12 3.39
CA GLU A 71 -12.06 12.74 4.76
C GLU A 71 -10.92 12.85 5.77
N LEU A 72 -9.66 12.79 5.32
CA LEU A 72 -8.46 12.93 6.17
C LEU A 72 -7.85 14.34 6.13
N LYS A 73 -8.46 15.30 5.43
CA LYS A 73 -7.87 16.63 5.15
C LYS A 73 -7.45 17.38 6.44
N ASP A 74 -8.26 17.25 7.49
CA ASP A 74 -8.08 17.98 8.76
C ASP A 74 -7.22 17.19 9.74
N LEU A 75 -6.80 15.97 9.40
CA LEU A 75 -5.96 15.14 10.25
C LEU A 75 -4.52 15.71 10.31
N PRO A 76 -3.90 15.80 11.51
CA PRO A 76 -2.52 16.22 11.64
C PRO A 76 -1.57 15.27 10.90
N ILE A 77 -0.51 15.81 10.28
CA ILE A 77 0.46 15.04 9.48
C ILE A 77 1.05 13.85 10.24
N LYS A 78 1.25 14.00 11.55
CA LYS A 78 1.72 12.94 12.45
C LYS A 78 0.91 11.65 12.35
N TYR A 79 -0.40 11.75 12.11
CA TYR A 79 -1.33 10.62 12.08
C TYR A 79 -1.90 10.35 10.68
N LEU A 80 -1.56 11.16 9.68
CA LEU A 80 -2.14 11.09 8.34
C LEU A 80 -1.97 9.71 7.69
N TYR A 81 -0.82 9.08 7.91
CA TYR A 81 -0.48 7.77 7.34
C TYR A 81 -0.84 6.57 8.24
N SER A 82 -1.25 6.84 9.48
CA SER A 82 -1.75 5.83 10.42
C SER A 82 -2.89 6.38 11.28
N PRO A 83 -4.07 6.69 10.69
CA PRO A 83 -5.19 7.29 11.44
C PRO A 83 -5.65 6.44 12.63
N TRP A 84 -5.54 5.11 12.55
CA TRP A 84 -5.85 4.17 13.64
C TRP A 84 -4.93 4.27 14.86
N GLU A 85 -3.79 4.96 14.75
CA GLU A 85 -2.90 5.24 15.88
C GLU A 85 -3.17 6.62 16.52
N ALA A 86 -4.09 7.40 15.94
CA ALA A 86 -4.47 8.70 16.51
C ALA A 86 -5.28 8.53 17.79
N PRO A 87 -5.06 9.39 18.80
CA PRO A 87 -5.98 9.54 19.92
C PRO A 87 -7.40 9.90 19.47
N GLU A 88 -8.39 9.48 20.26
CA GLU A 88 -9.81 9.71 19.96
C GLU A 88 -10.15 11.21 19.82
N ASP A 89 -9.56 12.07 20.65
CA ASP A 89 -9.76 13.52 20.59
C ASP A 89 -9.24 14.14 19.27
N VAL A 90 -8.15 13.60 18.72
CA VAL A 90 -7.60 14.03 17.42
C VAL A 90 -8.51 13.59 16.28
N LEU A 91 -9.03 12.37 16.34
CA LEU A 91 -9.97 11.83 15.36
C LEU A 91 -11.29 12.61 15.36
N GLU A 92 -11.82 12.92 16.54
CA GLU A 92 -13.03 13.75 16.71
C GLU A 92 -12.84 15.16 16.13
N GLN A 93 -11.71 15.82 16.44
CA GLN A 93 -11.40 17.16 15.91
C GLN A 93 -11.27 17.17 14.37
N ALA A 94 -10.73 16.10 13.79
CA ALA A 94 -10.60 15.93 12.35
C ALA A 94 -11.88 15.35 11.70
N ASN A 95 -12.93 15.06 12.48
CA ASN A 95 -14.16 14.41 12.04
C ASN A 95 -13.91 13.07 11.30
N VAL A 96 -12.94 12.29 11.78
CA VAL A 96 -12.61 10.95 11.26
C VAL A 96 -13.20 9.90 12.21
N LYS A 97 -13.97 8.96 11.66
CA LYS A 97 -14.56 7.82 12.36
C LYS A 97 -14.14 6.54 11.68
N LEU A 98 -13.26 5.80 12.35
CA LEU A 98 -12.75 4.53 11.85
C LEU A 98 -13.88 3.50 11.72
N GLY A 99 -13.95 2.82 10.57
CA GLY A 99 -15.02 1.89 10.21
C GLY A 99 -16.28 2.53 9.62
N GLU A 100 -16.43 3.86 9.68
CA GLU A 100 -17.56 4.57 9.07
C GLU A 100 -17.13 5.37 7.84
N ASN A 101 -16.36 6.45 8.05
CA ASN A 101 -15.93 7.35 6.98
C ASN A 101 -14.50 7.09 6.51
N TYR A 102 -13.73 6.36 7.30
CA TYR A 102 -12.42 5.86 6.91
C TYR A 102 -12.22 4.45 7.49
N PRO A 103 -11.74 3.46 6.72
CA PRO A 103 -11.67 2.09 7.21
C PRO A 103 -10.52 1.86 8.20
N GLU A 104 -10.68 0.85 9.05
CA GLU A 104 -9.56 0.24 9.77
C GLU A 104 -8.61 -0.49 8.79
N PRO A 105 -7.32 -0.68 9.14
CA PRO A 105 -6.41 -1.49 8.34
C PRO A 105 -6.96 -2.89 8.06
N ILE A 106 -7.06 -3.25 6.77
CA ILE A 106 -7.52 -4.58 6.36
C ILE A 106 -6.53 -5.70 6.74
N VAL A 107 -5.25 -5.35 6.95
CA VAL A 107 -4.19 -6.27 7.40
C VAL A 107 -3.23 -5.54 8.33
N ASP A 108 -2.69 -6.25 9.31
CA ASP A 108 -1.55 -5.77 10.08
C ASP A 108 -0.27 -5.82 9.22
N LEU A 109 0.53 -4.75 9.26
CA LEU A 109 1.72 -4.61 8.40
C LEU A 109 2.88 -5.53 8.81
N LYS A 110 2.98 -5.89 10.09
CA LYS A 110 4.01 -6.80 10.59
C LYS A 110 3.62 -8.24 10.25
N GLU A 111 2.38 -8.62 10.55
CA GLU A 111 1.86 -9.96 10.28
C GLU A 111 1.84 -10.25 8.77
N SER A 112 1.37 -9.31 7.95
CA SER A 112 1.36 -9.48 6.49
C SER A 112 2.77 -9.62 5.91
N ARG A 113 3.74 -8.87 6.44
CA ARG A 113 5.16 -9.02 6.08
C ARG A 113 5.67 -10.43 6.41
N GLU A 114 5.41 -10.93 7.61
CA GLU A 114 5.84 -12.26 8.03
C GLU A 114 5.21 -13.35 7.16
N LYS A 115 3.90 -13.26 6.89
CA LYS A 115 3.20 -14.17 5.97
C LYS A 115 3.83 -14.20 4.58
N ALA A 116 4.18 -13.04 4.04
CA ALA A 116 4.80 -12.94 2.72
C ALA A 116 6.20 -13.55 2.66
N LEU A 117 7.02 -13.35 3.70
CA LEU A 117 8.34 -13.96 3.79
C LEU A 117 8.24 -15.48 3.93
N ASN A 118 7.31 -15.97 4.76
CA ASN A 118 7.07 -17.41 4.92
C ASN A 118 6.61 -18.06 3.61
N ALA A 119 5.69 -17.43 2.87
CA ALA A 119 5.25 -17.92 1.57
C ALA A 119 6.41 -17.97 0.55
N PHE A 120 7.28 -16.96 0.56
CA PHE A 120 8.47 -16.94 -0.30
C PHE A 120 9.46 -18.06 0.06
N ASP A 121 9.69 -18.30 1.35
CA ASP A 121 10.59 -19.36 1.81
C ASP A 121 10.09 -20.77 1.45
N GLN A 122 8.78 -20.97 1.30
CA GLN A 122 8.21 -22.25 0.86
C GLN A 122 8.48 -22.54 -0.63
N ILE A 123 8.60 -21.51 -1.46
CA ILE A 123 8.76 -21.63 -2.92
C ILE A 123 10.25 -21.56 -3.32
N ARG A 124 11.11 -20.98 -2.47
CA ARG A 124 12.53 -20.89 -2.74
C ARG A 124 13.16 -22.29 -2.77
N ILE A 125 13.74 -22.66 -3.91
CA ILE A 125 14.58 -23.85 -4.03
C ILE A 125 15.81 -23.65 -3.12
N LYS A 126 16.05 -24.62 -2.22
CA LYS A 126 17.21 -24.62 -1.32
C LYS A 126 18.51 -24.94 -2.06
#